data_AF-A0A3S1TY05-F1
#
_entry.id   AF-A0A3S1TY05-F1
#
_cell.length_a   1.000
_cell.length_b   1.000
_cell.length_c   1.000
_cell.angle_alpha   90.00
_cell.angle_beta   90.00
_cell.angle_gamma   90.00
#
_symmetry.space_group_name_H-M   'P 1'
#
loop_
_entity.id
_entity.type
_entity.pdbx_description
1 polymer ?
#
loop_
_entity_poly.entity_id
_entity_poly.type
_entity_poly.pdbx_seq_one_letter_code
_entity_poly.pdbx_strand_id
1 'polypeptide(L)' 'MSLNFVDEARPNTFEFETSALIKASGFREYDARWWFGQVAPELNLIGVQALGMGLGTLIRRVGAGPDIVTGHD' A
#
# COMPACT_ATOMS: atom_id res chain seq x y z
N MET A 1 -5.50 -2.17 15.04
CA MET A 1 -5.86 -1.04 14.17
C MET A 1 -6.71 -1.60 13.04
N SER A 2 -7.90 -1.08 12.81
CA SER A 2 -8.71 -1.49 11.65
C SER A 2 -8.31 -0.64 10.45
N LEU A 3 -8.03 -1.25 9.31
CA LEU A 3 -7.80 -0.55 8.06
C LEU A 3 -9.11 -0.45 7.29
N ASN A 4 -9.47 0.77 6.87
CA ASN A 4 -10.55 1.00 5.92
C ASN A 4 -9.95 1.07 4.50
N PHE A 5 -10.44 0.28 3.55
CA PHE A 5 -9.96 0.29 2.17
C PHE A 5 -10.94 1.02 1.25
N VAL A 6 -10.42 1.86 0.37
CA VAL A 6 -11.20 2.66 -0.58
C VAL A 6 -10.63 2.50 -1.99
N ASP A 7 -11.50 2.54 -2.99
CA ASP A 7 -11.09 2.47 -4.40
C ASP A 7 -10.67 3.84 -4.96
N GLU A 8 -11.21 4.92 -4.41
CA GLU A 8 -10.84 6.29 -4.80
C GLU A 8 -10.83 7.17 -3.55
N ALA A 9 -9.86 8.08 -3.47
CA ALA A 9 -9.85 9.14 -2.49
C ALA A 9 -9.15 10.37 -3.08
N ARG A 10 -9.72 11.55 -2.85
CA ARG A 10 -9.14 12.81 -3.37
C ARG A 10 -7.99 13.28 -2.48
N PRO A 11 -6.87 13.74 -3.05
CA PRO A 11 -5.78 14.33 -2.28
C PRO A 11 -6.25 15.47 -1.38
N ASN A 12 -5.58 15.67 -0.24
CA ASN A 12 -5.91 16.69 0.76
C ASN A 12 -7.34 16.57 1.33
N THR A 13 -7.84 15.34 1.49
CA THR A 13 -9.11 15.06 2.16
C THR A 13 -8.91 14.14 3.34
N PHE A 14 -9.84 14.18 4.31
CA PHE A 14 -9.79 13.30 5.48
C PHE A 14 -9.74 11.82 5.11
N GLU A 15 -10.54 11.41 4.12
CA GLU A 15 -10.58 10.02 3.65
C GLU A 15 -9.22 9.58 3.08
N PHE A 16 -8.56 10.45 2.29
CA PHE A 16 -7.25 10.16 1.73
C PHE A 16 -6.15 10.03 2.78
N GLU A 17 -6.24 10.77 3.89
CA GLU A 17 -5.24 10.69 4.97
C GLU A 17 -5.50 9.58 5.99
N THR A 18 -6.69 8.95 5.97
CA THR A 18 -7.11 8.00 7.02
C THR A 18 -7.54 6.64 6.51
N SER A 19 -7.89 6.51 5.22
CA SER A 19 -8.24 5.25 4.58
C SER A 19 -7.12 4.77 3.65
N ALA A 20 -6.96 3.46 3.52
CA ALA A 20 -6.01 2.83 2.62
C ALA A 20 -6.55 2.85 1.18
N LEU A 21 -5.91 3.66 0.33
CA LEU A 21 -6.13 3.64 -1.12
C LEU A 21 -5.08 2.75 -1.77
N ILE A 22 -5.52 1.67 -2.42
CA ILE A 22 -4.66 0.75 -3.18
C ILE A 22 -5.43 0.26 -4.41
N LYS A 23 -5.13 0.78 -5.60
CA LYS A 23 -5.74 0.27 -6.83
C LYS A 23 -5.19 -1.12 -7.16
N ALA A 24 -6.07 -2.07 -7.46
CA ALA A 24 -5.64 -3.42 -7.86
C ALA A 24 -4.76 -3.44 -9.12
N SER A 25 -4.93 -2.46 -10.01
CA SER A 25 -4.16 -2.32 -11.27
C SER A 25 -2.66 -2.10 -11.07
N GLY A 26 -2.23 -1.67 -9.88
CA GLY A 26 -0.80 -1.46 -9.62
C GLY A 26 -0.03 -2.74 -9.31
N PHE A 27 -0.70 -3.86 -9.02
CA PHE A 27 -0.03 -5.17 -8.96
C PHE A 27 0.26 -5.67 -10.37
N ARG A 28 1.56 -5.85 -10.68
CA ARG A 28 2.03 -6.32 -11.98
C ARG A 28 2.67 -7.69 -11.81
N GLU A 29 3.11 -8.27 -12.93
CA GLU A 29 3.71 -9.61 -12.94
C GLU A 29 5.00 -9.70 -12.11
N TYR A 30 5.85 -8.67 -12.17
CA TYR A 30 7.19 -8.68 -11.55
C TYR A 30 7.37 -7.71 -10.40
N ASP A 31 6.55 -6.67 -10.35
CA ASP A 31 6.63 -5.61 -9.35
C ASP A 31 5.23 -5.08 -9.03
N ALA A 32 5.16 -4.12 -8.12
CA ALA A 32 3.97 -3.34 -7.92
C ALA A 32 4.29 -1.85 -8.04
N ARG A 33 3.47 -1.11 -8.78
CA ARG A 33 3.72 0.30 -9.11
C ARG A 33 2.40 1.04 -9.29
N TRP A 34 2.32 2.17 -8.61
CA TRP A 34 1.16 3.04 -8.56
C TRP A 34 1.57 4.49 -8.76
N TRP A 35 0.64 5.33 -9.21
CA TRP A 35 0.76 6.78 -9.02
C TRP A 35 0.52 7.16 -7.55
N PHE A 36 1.52 7.78 -6.93
CA PHE A 36 1.45 8.27 -5.55
C PHE A 36 1.15 9.78 -5.53
N GLY A 37 0.12 10.20 -4.80
CA GLY A 37 -0.12 11.63 -4.51
C GLY A 37 -1.22 12.32 -5.33
N GLN A 38 -0.90 13.47 -5.95
CA GLN A 38 -1.91 14.53 -6.17
C GLN A 38 -2.76 14.46 -7.46
N VAL A 39 -2.34 13.77 -8.52
CA VAL A 39 -3.13 13.69 -9.76
C VAL A 39 -3.52 12.25 -9.97
N ALA A 40 -4.81 11.94 -9.77
CA ALA A 40 -5.39 10.60 -9.84
C ALA A 40 -4.57 9.55 -9.05
N PRO A 41 -4.46 9.69 -7.71
CA PRO A 41 -3.73 8.74 -6.91
C PRO A 41 -4.28 7.33 -7.05
N GLU A 42 -3.37 6.38 -7.19
CA GLU A 42 -3.68 4.96 -7.13
C GLU A 42 -3.17 4.32 -5.82
N LEU A 43 -2.38 5.08 -5.05
CA LEU A 43 -1.81 4.72 -3.76
C LEU A 43 -1.65 5.96 -2.87
N ASN A 44 -1.81 5.78 -1.56
CA ASN A 44 -1.53 6.78 -0.54
C ASN A 44 -0.68 6.22 0.62
N LEU A 45 -0.34 7.07 1.60
CA LEU A 45 0.52 6.68 2.72
C LEU A 45 -0.04 5.49 3.51
N ILE A 46 -1.34 5.52 3.83
CA ILE A 46 -2.01 4.44 4.57
C ILE A 46 -2.07 3.15 3.74
N GLY A 47 -2.21 3.27 2.41
CA GLY A 47 -2.12 2.17 1.47
C GLY A 47 -0.75 1.50 1.47
N VAL A 48 0.35 2.27 1.43
CA VAL A 48 1.71 1.72 1.54
C VAL A 48 1.92 0.98 2.87
N GLN A 49 1.41 1.52 3.98
CA GLN A 49 1.47 0.84 5.27
C GLN A 49 0.70 -0.49 5.27
N ALA A 50 -0.50 -0.49 4.68
CA ALA A 50 -1.30 -1.70 4.52
C ALA A 50 -0.60 -2.75 3.64
N LEU A 51 0.05 -2.33 2.55
CA LEU A 51 0.89 -3.21 1.72
C LEU A 51 2.03 -3.83 2.54
N GLY A 52 2.75 -3.03 3.34
CA GLY A 52 3.82 -3.52 4.20
C GLY A 52 3.35 -4.56 5.23
N MET A 53 2.20 -4.33 5.87
CA MET A 53 1.60 -5.32 6.78
C MET A 53 1.17 -6.60 6.07
N GLY A 54 0.61 -6.48 4.86
CA GLY A 54 0.26 -7.63 4.01
C GLY A 54 1.50 -8.45 3.62
N LEU A 55 2.55 -7.77 3.16
CA LEU A 55 3.82 -8.40 2.79
C LEU A 55 4.48 -9.10 3.98
N GLY A 56 4.57 -8.43 5.14
CA GLY A 56 5.11 -9.05 6.35
C GLY A 56 4.32 -10.28 6.80
N THR A 57 2.99 -10.25 6.63
CA THR A 57 2.13 -11.42 6.89
C THR A 57 2.43 -12.57 5.94
N LEU A 58 2.57 -12.28 4.64
CA LEU A 58 2.93 -13.27 3.62
C LEU A 58 4.30 -13.90 3.91
N ILE A 59 5.32 -13.08 4.15
CA ILE A 59 6.70 -13.51 4.45
C ILE A 59 6.72 -14.49 5.65
N ARG A 60 5.98 -14.17 6.72
CA ARG A 60 5.84 -15.07 7.87
C ARG A 60 5.16 -16.40 7.49
N ARG A 61 4.09 -16.35 6.68
CA ARG A 61 3.36 -17.56 6.26
C ARG A 61 4.20 -18.50 5.38
N VAL A 62 5.11 -17.96 4.58
CA VAL A 62 6.02 -18.77 3.76
C VAL A 62 7.28 -19.23 4.50
N GLY A 63 7.43 -18.87 5.78
CA GLY A 63 8.52 -19.37 6.65
C GLY A 63 9.86 -18.65 6.47
N ALA A 64 9.90 -17.50 5.80
CA ALA A 64 11.15 -16.78 5.49
C ALA A 64 11.74 -15.96 6.67
N GLY A 65 11.05 -15.92 7.83
CA GLY A 65 11.48 -15.15 9.00
C GLY A 65 11.06 -13.67 8.97
N PRO A 66 11.28 -12.91 10.06
CA PRO A 66 10.80 -11.53 10.17
C PRO A 66 11.80 -10.46 9.70
N ASP A 67 13.02 -10.85 9.36
CA ASP A 67 14.10 -9.91 9.04
C ASP A 67 13.91 -9.35 7.62
N ILE A 68 13.70 -8.04 7.52
CA ILE A 68 13.41 -7.34 6.26
C ILE A 68 14.35 -6.15 6.13
N VAL A 69 15.17 -6.14 5.08
CA VAL A 69 15.98 -4.98 4.69
C VAL A 69 15.16 -4.12 3.73
N THR A 70 15.20 -2.81 3.92
CA THR A 70 14.52 -1.84 3.05
C THR A 70 15.54 -0.98 2.32
N GLY A 71 15.16 -0.47 1.15
CA GLY A 71 15.97 0.43 0.33
C GLY A 71 15.07 1.29 -0.56
N HIS A 72 15.57 2.45 -0.97
CA HIS A 72 14.92 3.37 -1.91
C HIS A 72 15.96 3.89 -2.91
N ASP A 73 15.49 4.35 -4.06
CA ASP A 73 16.28 5.00 -5.12
C ASP A 73 16.51 6.50 -4.88
#